data_AF-A0A1I6BM64-F1
#
_entry.id   AF-A0A1I6BM64-F1
#
_cell.length_a   1.000
_cell.length_b   1.000
_cell.length_c   1.000
_cell.angle_alpha   90.00
_cell.angle_beta   90.00
_cell.angle_gamma   90.00
#
_symmetry.space_group_name_H-M   'P 1'
#
loop_
_entity.id
_entity.type
_entity.pdbx_description
1 polymer ?
#
loop_
_entity_poly.entity_id
_entity_poly.type
_entity_poly.pdbx_seq_one_letter_code
_entity_poly.pdbx_strand_id
1 'polypeptide(L)'
;MVGADTRTGSTVRSDQYERTGLPLLTVDALRAASLTLPDVESVSVPLSAAGGGKRHVPVPEKVPYYARGCRHAPSGEGVPAVLIEALPTVCKHCLPRLEVPQHVAALWNVAARIVSAHAELERMRSSTRARTWPGYAAALAAAPRNDDSAVAELLEAGSACTGDRARLAEAWSEISAAWDGFLRDYRRAAPAADLTAAVSAACEAAVADPAMQRQASMLSRIVADADGWGRRYPLAGLAIEAWKAARSRGDGARGSLDFALVAVGEHLGGKHVRDVSLLPRPARTPYLGDCSPGAWADREFDRLWRDTVAGWVGILETEYRAPEPERSDDHQLILVASWPLTRRGDRELAYLSQYDQIGPAVPAGRRRLIGDYGMQGWEPAWSVVLAVPAFAAAHAADLASVRHGQQSIPGPVLSPGSDGAAEHALRMLRTRYPYLPGDAEADGARARPTRTVIRARAERRPVHGNVIRLRPSTGHVADGSREQAWSWCEGRTAWIPDDTTGSAPAIAVLNDILDQIHRPSVLVEVETGPRPATTRHRLAGDLVGLDAARNEIRFAPLGGHAALRIPLRRVIAVTGHPDQHDEDSELDPGWLVADQT
;
A
#
# COMPACT_ATOMS: atom_id res chain seq x y z
N MET A 1 32.08 -19.69 0.67
CA MET A 1 32.61 -18.32 0.87
C MET A 1 31.91 -17.71 2.07
N VAL A 2 32.69 -17.00 2.88
CA VAL A 2 32.47 -16.64 4.29
C VAL A 2 31.13 -15.95 4.53
N GLY A 3 30.39 -16.44 5.53
CA GLY A 3 29.10 -15.92 5.96
C GLY A 3 29.22 -14.50 6.50
N ALA A 4 28.50 -13.58 5.86
CA ALA A 4 28.29 -12.23 6.34
C ALA A 4 27.00 -12.21 7.17
N ASP A 5 27.19 -11.95 8.45
CA ASP A 5 26.20 -11.82 9.52
C ASP A 5 25.22 -10.68 9.18
N THR A 6 24.08 -11.01 8.56
CA THR A 6 22.95 -10.09 8.36
C THR A 6 22.24 -9.87 9.69
N ARG A 7 22.76 -8.96 10.51
CA ARG A 7 21.96 -8.31 11.55
C ARG A 7 20.97 -7.37 10.86
N THR A 8 19.80 -7.93 10.59
CA THR A 8 18.61 -7.20 10.19
C THR A 8 18.31 -6.12 11.21
N GLY A 9 18.22 -4.87 10.72
CA GLY A 9 17.68 -3.76 11.48
C GLY A 9 16.30 -4.13 12.00
N SER A 10 16.17 -4.08 13.31
CA SER A 10 14.91 -4.24 14.04
C SER A 10 13.86 -3.32 13.40
N THR A 11 12.93 -3.90 12.65
CA THR A 11 11.61 -3.33 12.43
C THR A 11 10.96 -3.18 13.80
N VAL A 12 11.13 -1.99 14.38
CA VAL A 12 10.41 -1.57 15.57
C VAL A 12 8.93 -1.65 15.20
N ARG A 13 8.22 -2.58 15.83
CA ARG A 13 6.76 -2.73 15.72
C ARG A 13 6.09 -1.37 15.91
N SER A 14 5.47 -0.85 14.86
CA SER A 14 4.73 0.42 14.83
C SER A 14 3.59 0.48 15.86
N ASP A 15 3.09 -0.68 16.29
CA ASP A 15 1.87 -0.79 17.11
C ASP A 15 2.10 -0.43 18.59
N GLN A 16 3.32 -0.06 19.01
CA GLN A 16 3.66 0.18 20.42
C GLN A 16 3.65 1.66 20.85
N TYR A 17 3.35 2.61 19.96
CA TYR A 17 3.49 4.06 20.20
C TYR A 17 2.17 4.86 20.12
N GLU A 18 1.03 4.19 19.92
CA GLU A 18 -0.27 4.81 19.59
C GLU A 18 -0.88 5.74 20.65
N ARG A 19 -0.31 5.79 21.87
CA ARG A 19 -0.91 6.57 22.96
C ARG A 19 -0.31 7.97 23.18
N THR A 20 0.83 8.31 22.58
CA THR A 20 1.22 9.72 22.30
C THR A 20 1.15 10.10 20.84
N GLY A 21 1.25 9.11 19.94
CA GLY A 21 1.27 9.37 18.50
C GLY A 21 2.51 10.12 18.01
N LEU A 22 3.62 10.13 18.78
CA LEU A 22 4.88 10.74 18.34
C LEU A 22 5.91 9.69 17.91
N PRO A 23 6.41 9.76 16.66
CA PRO A 23 7.51 8.92 16.20
C PRO A 23 8.81 9.27 16.94
N LEU A 24 9.69 8.28 17.12
CA LEU A 24 11.00 8.50 17.73
C LEU A 24 11.89 9.33 16.78
N LEU A 25 12.40 10.46 17.27
CA LEU A 25 13.42 11.27 16.59
C LEU A 25 14.62 11.49 17.50
N THR A 26 15.81 11.51 16.94
CA THR A 26 17.06 11.85 17.63
C THR A 26 17.70 13.08 16.98
N VAL A 27 18.53 13.79 17.74
CA VAL A 27 19.31 14.93 17.22
C VAL A 27 20.17 14.50 16.03
N ASP A 28 20.82 13.33 16.12
CA ASP A 28 21.64 12.79 15.03
C ASP A 28 20.83 12.55 13.76
N ALA A 29 19.59 12.06 13.88
CA ALA A 29 18.72 11.82 12.74
C ALA A 29 18.26 13.13 12.07
N LEU A 30 17.95 14.16 12.87
CA LEU A 30 17.67 15.51 12.35
C LEU A 30 18.88 16.09 11.62
N ARG A 31 20.07 16.01 12.22
CA ARG A 31 21.31 16.52 11.63
C ARG A 31 21.71 15.75 10.35
N ALA A 32 21.47 14.43 10.29
CA ALA A 32 21.66 13.65 9.07
C ALA A 32 20.77 14.13 7.92
N ALA A 33 19.54 14.55 8.22
CA ALA A 33 18.62 15.18 7.28
C ALA A 33 18.86 16.70 7.10
N SER A 34 19.98 17.25 7.60
CA SER A 34 20.31 18.68 7.57
C SER A 34 19.27 19.60 8.25
N LEU A 35 18.48 19.07 9.19
CA LEU A 35 17.47 19.83 9.92
C LEU A 35 18.04 20.41 11.22
N THR A 36 17.69 21.68 11.49
CA THR A 36 17.85 22.34 12.79
C THR A 36 16.56 23.01 13.18
N LEU A 37 15.96 22.59 14.29
CA LEU A 37 14.63 23.00 14.73
C LEU A 37 14.69 23.55 16.16
N PRO A 38 15.19 24.77 16.42
CA PRO A 38 15.41 25.29 17.77
C PRO A 38 14.15 25.34 18.64
N ASP A 39 12.98 25.65 18.07
CA ASP A 39 11.73 25.72 18.85
C ASP A 39 11.28 24.32 19.25
N VAL A 40 11.43 23.33 18.37
CA VAL A 40 11.06 21.92 18.62
C VAL A 40 12.11 21.19 19.49
N GLU A 41 13.40 21.43 19.27
CA GLU A 41 14.53 20.82 20.00
C GLU A 41 14.60 21.31 21.45
N SER A 42 14.10 22.52 21.75
CA SER A 42 14.11 23.10 23.11
C SER A 42 12.83 22.86 23.92
N VAL A 43 11.81 22.19 23.36
CA VAL A 43 10.54 21.95 24.06
C VAL A 43 10.76 21.10 25.29
N SER A 44 10.42 21.67 26.45
CA SER A 44 10.38 20.95 27.71
C SER A 44 8.97 20.45 28.00
N VAL A 45 8.83 19.15 28.27
CA VAL A 45 7.56 18.52 28.64
C VAL A 45 7.60 18.02 30.08
N PRO A 46 6.50 18.14 30.84
CA PRO A 46 6.42 17.60 32.19
C PRO A 46 6.31 16.08 32.14
N LEU A 47 7.21 15.38 32.83
CA LEU A 47 7.11 13.93 33.03
C LEU A 47 6.18 13.65 34.22
N SER A 48 4.94 13.25 33.94
CA SER A 48 3.92 12.96 34.95
C SER A 48 3.95 11.49 35.44
N ALA A 49 3.38 11.25 36.63
CA ALA A 49 3.35 9.92 37.24
C ALA A 49 2.36 9.00 36.51
N ALA A 50 2.73 7.72 36.36
CA ALA A 50 1.76 6.70 36.02
C ALA A 50 0.89 6.43 37.26
N GLY A 51 -0.45 6.42 37.10
CA GLY A 51 -1.42 6.21 38.19
C GLY A 51 -0.95 5.15 39.20
N GLY A 52 -1.07 5.49 40.49
CA GLY A 52 -0.47 4.74 41.61
C GLY A 52 0.70 5.44 42.33
N GLY A 53 0.95 6.73 42.06
CA GLY A 53 1.96 7.52 42.77
C GLY A 53 3.41 7.30 42.32
N LYS A 54 3.64 6.59 41.20
CA LYS A 54 4.97 6.20 40.72
C LYS A 54 5.37 7.05 39.50
N ARG A 55 6.45 7.83 39.65
CA ARG A 55 7.09 8.57 38.55
C ARG A 55 8.19 7.74 37.89
N HIS A 56 8.35 7.91 36.59
CA HIS A 56 9.33 7.22 35.76
C HIS A 56 10.28 8.28 35.20
N VAL A 57 11.49 8.39 35.76
CA VAL A 57 12.51 9.38 35.35
C VAL A 57 13.57 8.73 34.43
N PRO A 58 14.08 9.44 33.41
CA PRO A 58 15.23 8.99 32.60
C PRO A 58 16.42 8.61 33.49
N VAL A 59 17.14 7.55 33.14
CA VAL A 59 18.31 7.08 33.87
C VAL A 59 19.56 7.77 33.32
N PRO A 60 20.48 8.31 34.14
CA PRO A 60 21.76 8.80 33.64
C PRO A 60 22.56 7.69 32.91
N GLU A 61 23.32 8.08 31.89
CA GLU A 61 23.86 7.29 30.76
C GLU A 61 24.62 5.97 31.05
N LYS A 62 24.85 5.58 32.31
CA LYS A 62 25.78 4.49 32.70
C LYS A 62 25.10 3.20 33.17
N VAL A 63 24.00 2.76 32.56
CA VAL A 63 23.32 1.49 32.94
C VAL A 63 23.07 0.57 31.72
N PRO A 64 23.37 -0.74 31.80
CA PRO A 64 23.18 -1.70 30.70
C PRO A 64 21.76 -1.75 30.13
N TYR A 65 21.63 -2.05 28.83
CA TYR A 65 20.37 -1.99 28.06
C TYR A 65 19.19 -2.75 28.68
N TYR A 66 19.43 -3.89 29.34
CA TYR A 66 18.38 -4.70 30.00
C TYR A 66 17.91 -4.14 31.36
N ALA A 67 18.58 -3.12 31.89
CA ALA A 67 18.24 -2.44 33.15
C ALA A 67 17.77 -0.99 32.94
N ARG A 68 17.46 -0.58 31.70
CA ARG A 68 16.76 0.67 31.37
C ARG A 68 15.26 0.58 31.72
N GLY A 69 14.96 0.29 32.98
CA GLY A 69 13.65 0.55 33.56
C GLY A 69 13.69 1.91 34.23
N CYS A 70 12.73 2.80 33.94
CA CYS A 70 12.68 4.10 34.59
C CYS A 70 12.69 3.93 36.12
N ARG A 71 13.45 4.76 36.85
CA ARG A 71 13.49 4.71 38.33
C ARG A 71 12.35 5.52 38.96
N HIS A 72 11.96 5.07 40.15
CA HIS A 72 10.90 5.66 40.98
C HIS A 72 11.38 6.90 41.74
N ALA A 73 10.59 7.98 41.72
CA ALA A 73 10.74 9.14 42.61
C ALA A 73 9.38 9.44 43.29
N PRO A 74 9.34 9.69 44.62
CA PRO A 74 8.12 10.06 45.33
C PRO A 74 7.68 11.51 44.99
N SER A 75 6.36 11.72 45.03
CA SER A 75 5.59 12.98 44.91
C SER A 75 6.36 14.32 44.84
N GLY A 76 6.12 15.10 43.78
CA GLY A 76 6.55 16.51 43.59
C GLY A 76 5.80 17.16 42.41
N GLU A 77 6.14 18.36 41.93
CA GLU A 77 5.68 18.88 40.63
C GLU A 77 6.43 18.16 39.49
N GLY A 78 5.82 17.98 38.29
CA GLY A 78 6.45 17.23 37.19
C GLY A 78 7.86 17.76 36.86
N VAL A 79 8.82 16.88 36.56
CA VAL A 79 10.18 17.34 36.20
C VAL A 79 10.16 17.75 34.73
N PRO A 80 10.53 19.00 34.39
CA PRO A 80 10.69 19.43 33.00
C PRO A 80 11.85 18.66 32.36
N ALA A 81 11.61 18.03 31.21
CA ALA A 81 12.62 17.36 30.42
C ALA A 81 12.50 17.76 28.95
N VAL A 82 13.64 17.96 28.29
CA VAL A 82 13.69 18.25 26.86
C VAL A 82 13.14 17.06 26.08
N LEU A 83 12.13 17.28 25.24
CA LEU A 83 11.33 16.24 24.59
C LEU A 83 12.20 15.27 23.77
N ILE A 84 13.17 15.78 23.01
CA ILE A 84 14.05 14.96 22.15
C ILE A 84 15.01 14.08 22.93
N GLU A 85 15.40 14.50 24.14
CA GLU A 85 16.24 13.70 25.04
C GLU A 85 15.39 12.71 25.85
N ALA A 86 14.15 13.09 26.18
CA ALA A 86 13.23 12.28 26.97
C ALA A 86 12.63 11.12 26.18
N LEU A 87 12.19 11.32 24.93
CA LEU A 87 11.47 10.31 24.15
C LEU A 87 12.18 8.94 24.03
N PRO A 88 13.51 8.86 23.78
CA PRO A 88 14.23 7.58 23.73
C PRO A 88 14.33 6.85 25.09
N THR A 89 14.09 7.54 26.20
CA THR A 89 14.35 7.05 27.56
C THR A 89 13.07 6.76 28.36
N VAL A 90 11.91 7.24 27.90
CA VAL A 90 10.60 7.02 28.52
C VAL A 90 10.04 5.65 28.12
N CYS A 91 9.49 4.90 29.09
CA CYS A 91 8.93 3.58 28.83
C CYS A 91 7.55 3.64 28.16
N LYS A 92 7.13 2.53 27.53
CA LYS A 92 5.83 2.38 26.85
C LYS A 92 4.59 2.73 27.70
N HIS A 93 4.68 2.68 29.03
CA HIS A 93 3.56 2.99 29.93
C HIS A 93 3.46 4.48 30.31
N CYS A 94 4.57 5.20 30.22
CA CYS A 94 4.65 6.62 30.55
C CYS A 94 4.60 7.49 29.31
N LEU A 95 5.03 6.96 28.17
CA LEU A 95 4.89 7.58 26.87
C LEU A 95 3.47 8.18 26.69
N PRO A 96 2.36 7.42 26.79
CA PRO A 96 0.97 7.93 26.72
C PRO A 96 0.62 9.22 27.49
N ARG A 97 1.39 9.56 28.53
CA ARG A 97 1.08 10.62 29.49
C ARG A 97 1.93 11.88 29.30
N LEU A 98 2.76 11.91 28.25
CA LEU A 98 3.50 13.10 27.89
C LEU A 98 2.53 14.16 27.37
N GLU A 99 2.45 15.28 28.08
CA GLU A 99 1.68 16.45 27.64
C GLU A 99 2.53 17.26 26.65
N VAL A 100 2.43 16.89 25.38
CA VAL A 100 3.10 17.63 24.29
C VAL A 100 2.11 18.63 23.69
N PRO A 101 2.46 19.93 23.60
CA PRO A 101 1.61 20.90 22.91
C PRO A 101 1.31 20.47 21.48
N GLN A 102 0.04 20.55 21.06
CA GLN A 102 -0.40 20.03 19.75
C GLN A 102 0.39 20.61 18.57
N HIS A 103 0.73 21.90 18.61
CA HIS A 103 1.52 22.55 17.55
C HIS A 103 2.95 21.98 17.46
N VAL A 104 3.58 21.66 18.60
CA VAL A 104 4.88 20.99 18.64
C VAL A 104 4.77 19.56 18.11
N ALA A 105 3.75 18.82 18.57
CA ALA A 105 3.50 17.47 18.12
C ALA A 105 3.28 17.38 16.60
N ALA A 106 2.66 18.41 16.01
CA ALA A 106 2.47 18.51 14.57
C ALA A 106 3.81 18.70 13.83
N LEU A 107 4.64 19.66 14.25
CA LEU A 107 5.96 19.89 13.64
C LEU A 107 6.91 18.71 13.83
N TRP A 108 6.86 18.05 14.99
CA TRP A 108 7.60 16.81 15.27
C TRP A 108 7.26 15.71 14.26
N ASN A 109 5.97 15.56 13.95
CA ASN A 109 5.49 14.58 12.99
C ASN A 109 5.92 14.90 11.54
N VAL A 110 6.07 16.18 11.18
CA VAL A 110 6.65 16.57 9.88
C VAL A 110 8.14 16.24 9.84
N ALA A 111 8.89 16.61 10.89
CA ALA A 111 10.31 16.32 10.99
C ALA A 111 10.62 14.81 10.86
N ALA A 112 9.81 13.96 11.49
CA ALA A 112 9.96 12.51 11.39
C ALA A 112 9.72 11.98 9.98
N ARG A 113 8.75 12.54 9.25
CA ARG A 113 8.51 12.17 7.85
C ARG A 113 9.68 12.57 6.95
N ILE A 114 10.24 13.77 7.14
CA ILE A 114 11.44 14.21 6.40
C ILE A 114 12.63 13.30 6.67
N VAL A 115 12.92 13.02 7.95
CA VAL A 115 14.02 12.13 8.35
C VAL A 115 13.85 10.73 7.77
N SER A 116 12.63 10.17 7.84
CA SER A 116 12.31 8.86 7.27
C SER A 116 12.50 8.85 5.75
N ALA A 117 12.00 9.88 5.06
CA ALA A 117 12.13 10.01 3.61
C ALA A 117 13.60 10.19 3.17
N HIS A 118 14.39 10.91 3.95
CA HIS A 118 15.83 11.08 3.72
C HIS A 118 16.60 9.78 3.90
N ALA A 119 16.41 9.09 5.03
CA ALA A 119 17.09 7.82 5.30
C ALA A 119 16.74 6.74 4.25
N GLU A 120 15.48 6.71 3.82
CA GLU A 120 15.02 5.80 2.79
C GLU A 120 15.63 6.11 1.42
N LEU A 121 15.69 7.40 1.04
CA LEU A 121 16.32 7.83 -0.21
C LEU A 121 17.79 7.42 -0.27
N GLU A 122 18.54 7.68 0.80
CA GLU A 122 19.96 7.34 0.87
C GLU A 122 20.18 5.82 0.82
N ARG A 123 19.34 5.04 1.50
CA ARG A 123 19.35 3.57 1.41
C ARG A 123 19.11 3.08 -0.03
N MET A 124 18.21 3.72 -0.77
CA MET A 124 17.92 3.34 -2.16
C MET A 124 19.00 3.80 -3.15
N ARG A 125 19.66 4.92 -2.88
CA ARG A 125 20.81 5.42 -3.65
C ARG A 125 22.05 4.55 -3.46
N SER A 126 22.32 4.11 -2.22
CA SER A 126 23.46 3.26 -1.91
C SER A 126 23.30 1.79 -2.37
N SER A 127 22.10 1.39 -2.78
CA SER A 127 21.84 0.04 -3.29
C SER A 127 22.56 -0.21 -4.61
N THR A 128 23.37 -1.28 -4.65
CA THR A 128 24.03 -1.78 -5.87
C THR A 128 23.15 -2.71 -6.70
N ARG A 129 21.91 -2.97 -6.26
CA ARG A 129 20.96 -3.83 -6.99
C ARG A 129 20.58 -3.19 -8.33
N ALA A 130 20.35 -4.03 -9.33
CA ALA A 130 19.86 -3.59 -10.63
C ALA A 130 18.54 -2.82 -10.49
N ARG A 131 18.39 -1.77 -11.31
CA ARG A 131 17.18 -0.95 -11.38
C ARG A 131 16.12 -1.74 -12.15
N THR A 132 15.01 -2.05 -11.49
CA THR A 132 13.92 -2.88 -12.05
C THR A 132 12.57 -2.20 -11.83
N TRP A 133 11.56 -2.56 -12.63
CA TRP A 133 10.22 -2.00 -12.48
C TRP A 133 9.57 -2.26 -11.11
N PRO A 134 9.65 -3.47 -10.50
CA PRO A 134 9.17 -3.66 -9.13
C PRO A 134 9.90 -2.77 -8.11
N GLY A 135 11.21 -2.59 -8.29
CA GLY A 135 11.99 -1.69 -7.45
C GLY A 135 11.60 -0.21 -7.64
N TYR A 136 11.28 0.19 -8.86
CA TYR A 136 10.74 1.51 -9.16
C TYR A 136 9.35 1.72 -8.54
N ALA A 137 8.43 0.75 -8.67
CA ALA A 137 7.10 0.83 -8.06
C ALA A 137 7.18 0.92 -6.52
N ALA A 138 8.10 0.18 -5.90
CA ALA A 138 8.37 0.28 -4.46
C ALA A 138 8.92 1.65 -4.07
N ALA A 139 9.87 2.20 -4.84
CA ALA A 139 10.38 3.55 -4.65
C ALA A 139 9.27 4.61 -4.82
N LEU A 140 8.39 4.45 -5.81
CA LEU A 140 7.26 5.34 -6.06
C LEU A 140 6.27 5.34 -4.90
N ALA A 141 5.99 4.16 -4.33
CA ALA A 141 5.11 4.00 -3.18
C ALA A 141 5.71 4.63 -1.90
N ALA A 142 7.03 4.57 -1.75
CA ALA A 142 7.76 5.17 -0.63
C ALA A 142 8.01 6.68 -0.79
N ALA A 143 7.69 7.26 -1.95
CA ALA A 143 7.99 8.66 -2.24
C ALA A 143 7.21 9.60 -1.31
N PRO A 144 7.86 10.67 -0.78
CA PRO A 144 7.28 11.56 0.22
C PRO A 144 6.03 12.28 -0.27
N ARG A 145 5.89 12.53 -1.59
CA ARG A 145 4.72 13.18 -2.18
C ARG A 145 3.38 12.52 -1.85
N ASN A 146 3.38 11.23 -1.49
CA ASN A 146 2.17 10.53 -1.06
C ASN A 146 1.63 11.08 0.29
N ASP A 147 2.47 11.77 1.06
CA ASP A 147 2.16 12.41 2.34
C ASP A 147 1.94 13.94 2.25
N ASP A 148 1.97 14.55 1.06
CA ASP A 148 1.93 16.02 0.89
C ASP A 148 0.74 16.67 1.59
N SER A 149 -0.45 16.08 1.48
CA SER A 149 -1.67 16.58 2.12
C SER A 149 -1.60 16.49 3.64
N ALA A 150 -1.07 15.37 4.16
CA ALA A 150 -0.88 15.16 5.60
C ALA A 150 0.17 16.12 6.17
N VAL A 151 1.28 16.36 5.45
CA VAL A 151 2.30 17.32 5.86
C VAL A 151 1.75 18.74 5.82
N ALA A 152 0.98 19.12 4.81
CA ALA A 152 0.33 20.43 4.77
C ALA A 152 -0.61 20.64 5.97
N GLU A 153 -1.44 19.66 6.33
CA GLU A 153 -2.28 19.71 7.54
C GLU A 153 -1.45 19.92 8.82
N LEU A 154 -0.36 19.19 8.97
CA LEU A 154 0.51 19.27 10.15
C LEU A 154 1.24 20.62 10.22
N LEU A 155 1.70 21.17 9.10
CA LEU A 155 2.34 22.48 9.03
C LEU A 155 1.36 23.62 9.38
N GLU A 156 0.09 23.48 9.04
CA GLU A 156 -0.96 24.42 9.45
C GLU A 156 -1.26 24.32 10.96
N ALA A 157 -1.34 23.11 11.50
CA ALA A 157 -1.50 22.88 12.94
C ALA A 157 -0.29 23.39 13.77
N GLY A 158 0.90 23.42 13.17
CA GLY A 158 2.14 23.94 13.75
C GLY A 158 2.35 25.46 13.63
N SER A 159 1.32 26.23 13.23
CA SER A 159 1.43 27.67 12.91
C SER A 159 1.95 28.56 14.05
N ALA A 160 1.92 28.10 15.30
CA ALA A 160 2.46 28.83 16.46
C ALA A 160 4.00 28.95 16.48
N CYS A 161 4.71 28.04 15.80
CA CYS A 161 6.18 28.02 15.72
C CYS A 161 6.64 28.39 14.31
N THR A 162 6.55 29.68 13.95
CA THR A 162 6.70 30.16 12.57
C THR A 162 8.08 29.87 11.95
N GLY A 163 9.15 29.93 12.74
CA GLY A 163 10.52 29.66 12.27
C GLY A 163 10.73 28.21 11.88
N ASP A 164 10.42 27.27 12.77
CA ASP A 164 10.58 25.84 12.51
C ASP A 164 9.57 25.32 11.47
N ARG A 165 8.36 25.87 11.44
CA ARG A 165 7.38 25.59 10.38
C ARG A 165 7.94 25.93 8.99
N ALA A 166 8.56 27.11 8.83
CA ALA A 166 9.10 27.53 7.54
C ALA A 166 10.26 26.61 7.09
N ARG A 167 11.17 26.27 8.01
CA ARG A 167 12.27 25.33 7.75
C ARG A 167 11.79 23.94 7.35
N LEU A 168 10.76 23.44 8.04
CA LEU A 168 10.18 22.13 7.72
C LEU A 168 9.46 22.13 6.37
N ALA A 169 8.78 23.22 6.01
CA ALA A 169 8.16 23.36 4.70
C ALA A 169 9.19 23.38 3.56
N GLU A 170 10.29 24.12 3.75
CA GLU A 170 11.42 24.17 2.80
C GLU A 170 12.07 22.78 2.66
N ALA A 171 12.44 22.15 3.78
CA ALA A 171 13.06 20.83 3.78
C ALA A 171 12.15 19.74 3.20
N TRP A 172 10.83 19.82 3.41
CA TRP A 172 9.86 18.93 2.75
C TRP A 172 9.87 19.11 1.24
N SER A 173 9.90 20.35 0.76
CA SER A 173 9.99 20.63 -0.68
C SER A 173 11.30 20.11 -1.29
N GLU A 174 12.42 20.30 -0.61
CA GLU A 174 13.73 19.83 -1.04
C GLU A 174 13.81 18.30 -1.12
N ILE A 175 13.36 17.59 -0.08
CA ILE A 175 13.39 16.12 -0.08
C ILE A 175 12.45 15.55 -1.15
N SER A 176 11.27 16.15 -1.36
CA SER A 176 10.36 15.76 -2.43
C SER A 176 10.98 15.95 -3.82
N ALA A 177 11.65 17.08 -4.07
CA ALA A 177 12.36 17.32 -5.32
C ALA A 177 13.53 16.34 -5.54
N ALA A 178 14.26 16.00 -4.47
CA ALA A 178 15.34 15.02 -4.52
C ALA A 178 14.83 13.60 -4.85
N TRP A 179 13.67 13.23 -4.32
CA TRP A 179 12.98 11.99 -4.66
C TRP A 179 12.50 11.97 -6.11
N ASP A 180 11.92 13.06 -6.62
CA ASP A 180 11.49 13.14 -8.02
C ASP A 180 12.68 13.09 -9.00
N GLY A 181 13.83 13.67 -8.62
CA GLY A 181 15.09 13.49 -9.32
C GLY A 181 15.51 12.02 -9.35
N PHE A 182 15.56 11.38 -8.18
CA PHE A 182 15.92 9.97 -8.04
C PHE A 182 15.00 9.03 -8.83
N LEU A 183 13.68 9.24 -8.78
CA LEU A 183 12.70 8.44 -9.53
C LEU A 183 12.89 8.60 -11.03
N ARG A 184 13.14 9.81 -11.53
CA ARG A 184 13.44 10.02 -12.97
C ARG A 184 14.69 9.27 -13.42
N ASP A 185 15.76 9.31 -12.61
CA ASP A 185 17.00 8.60 -12.92
C ASP A 185 16.82 7.08 -12.82
N TYR A 186 16.08 6.60 -11.80
CA TYR A 186 15.72 5.19 -11.67
C TYR A 186 14.94 4.72 -12.89
N ARG A 187 13.91 5.47 -13.32
CA ARG A 187 13.11 5.15 -14.50
C ARG A 187 13.97 5.03 -15.76
N ARG A 188 14.92 5.96 -15.96
CA ARG A 188 15.84 5.93 -17.11
C ARG A 188 16.78 4.72 -17.09
N ALA A 189 17.14 4.24 -15.91
CA ALA A 189 18.01 3.08 -15.73
C ALA A 189 17.25 1.73 -15.73
N ALA A 190 15.92 1.75 -15.63
CA ALA A 190 15.09 0.56 -15.74
C ALA A 190 14.98 0.09 -17.21
N PRO A 191 14.71 -1.20 -17.48
CA PRO A 191 14.48 -1.70 -18.83
C PRO A 191 13.33 -0.97 -19.53
N ALA A 192 13.37 -0.83 -20.86
CA ALA A 192 12.28 -0.20 -21.61
C ALA A 192 10.92 -0.90 -21.34
N ALA A 193 9.85 -0.11 -21.32
CA ALA A 193 8.51 -0.57 -20.96
C ALA A 193 7.94 -1.57 -21.98
N ASP A 194 8.12 -1.26 -23.26
CA ASP A 194 7.73 -2.11 -24.39
C ASP A 194 8.51 -3.43 -24.40
N LEU A 195 9.84 -3.36 -24.19
CA LEU A 195 10.68 -4.55 -24.01
C LEU A 195 10.19 -5.41 -22.85
N THR A 196 9.81 -4.80 -21.73
CA THR A 196 9.29 -5.52 -20.56
C THR A 196 7.98 -6.23 -20.92
N ALA A 197 7.03 -5.53 -21.54
CA ALA A 197 5.76 -6.10 -21.95
C ALA A 197 5.92 -7.26 -22.96
N ALA A 198 6.77 -7.08 -23.98
CA ALA A 198 7.04 -8.11 -24.99
C ALA A 198 7.71 -9.36 -24.38
N VAL A 199 8.69 -9.18 -23.49
CA VAL A 199 9.34 -10.28 -22.77
C VAL A 199 8.34 -11.02 -21.88
N SER A 200 7.48 -10.29 -21.17
CA SER A 200 6.43 -10.88 -20.33
C SER A 200 5.41 -11.69 -21.15
N ALA A 201 4.93 -11.14 -22.27
CA ALA A 201 4.00 -11.82 -23.17
C ALA A 201 4.62 -13.11 -23.75
N ALA A 202 5.89 -13.06 -24.17
CA ALA A 202 6.60 -14.24 -24.66
C ALA A 202 6.74 -15.34 -23.58
N CYS A 203 6.98 -14.95 -22.32
CA CYS A 203 7.00 -15.90 -21.21
C CYS A 203 5.63 -16.54 -20.99
N GLU A 204 4.54 -15.78 -21.07
CA GLU A 204 3.18 -16.31 -20.88
C GLU A 204 2.80 -17.30 -21.99
N ALA A 205 3.08 -16.94 -23.25
CA ALA A 205 2.87 -17.82 -24.41
C ALA A 205 3.67 -19.13 -24.28
N ALA A 206 4.93 -19.06 -23.86
CA ALA A 206 5.77 -20.23 -23.65
C ALA A 206 5.29 -21.11 -22.48
N VAL A 207 4.82 -20.52 -21.37
CA VAL A 207 4.27 -21.26 -20.22
C VAL A 207 2.97 -21.99 -20.57
N ALA A 208 2.20 -21.44 -21.52
CA ALA A 208 0.99 -22.07 -22.02
C ALA A 208 1.28 -23.34 -22.85
N ASP A 209 2.51 -23.54 -23.37
CA ASP A 209 2.88 -24.75 -24.12
C ASP A 209 2.95 -26.00 -23.21
N PRO A 210 2.02 -26.97 -23.39
CA PRO A 210 2.03 -28.20 -22.60
C PRO A 210 3.29 -29.06 -22.82
N ALA A 211 4.00 -28.90 -23.95
CA ALA A 211 5.23 -29.64 -24.24
C ALA A 211 6.38 -29.22 -23.30
N MET A 212 6.53 -27.91 -23.04
CA MET A 212 7.52 -27.39 -22.10
C MET A 212 7.31 -27.99 -20.70
N GLN A 213 6.06 -28.07 -20.25
CA GLN A 213 5.70 -28.65 -18.95
C GLN A 213 6.03 -30.15 -18.85
N ARG A 214 5.72 -30.92 -19.90
CA ARG A 214 6.04 -32.35 -19.97
C ARG A 214 7.55 -32.59 -19.97
N GLN A 215 8.29 -31.80 -20.75
CA GLN A 215 9.75 -31.92 -20.83
C GLN A 215 10.43 -31.57 -19.50
N ALA A 216 10.00 -30.50 -18.82
CA ALA A 216 10.55 -30.11 -17.53
C ALA A 216 10.30 -31.19 -16.46
N SER A 217 9.09 -31.78 -16.47
CA SER A 217 8.72 -32.88 -15.58
C SER A 217 9.54 -34.13 -15.85
N MET A 218 9.77 -34.46 -17.13
CA MET A 218 10.62 -35.59 -17.55
C MET A 218 12.07 -35.40 -17.07
N LEU A 219 12.68 -34.24 -17.30
CA LEU A 219 14.05 -33.94 -16.87
C LEU A 219 14.22 -34.08 -15.35
N SER A 220 13.27 -33.53 -14.58
CA SER A 220 13.30 -33.61 -13.11
C SER A 220 13.18 -35.07 -12.63
N ARG A 221 12.35 -35.88 -13.29
CA ARG A 221 12.20 -37.32 -12.97
C ARG A 221 13.47 -38.13 -13.26
N ILE A 222 14.18 -37.85 -14.35
CA ILE A 222 15.41 -38.58 -14.73
C ILE A 222 16.44 -38.57 -13.59
N VAL A 223 16.57 -37.45 -12.86
CA VAL A 223 17.54 -37.28 -11.77
C VAL A 223 16.93 -37.39 -10.36
N ALA A 224 15.66 -37.78 -10.26
CA ALA A 224 14.88 -37.79 -9.01
C ALA A 224 14.87 -36.44 -8.28
N ASP A 225 14.86 -35.34 -9.03
CA ASP A 225 14.80 -33.95 -8.55
C ASP A 225 13.34 -33.53 -8.29
N ALA A 226 12.63 -34.35 -7.53
CA ALA A 226 11.27 -34.06 -7.09
C ALA A 226 11.35 -33.32 -5.75
N ASP A 227 11.70 -32.04 -5.78
CA ASP A 227 11.55 -31.20 -4.59
C ASP A 227 10.07 -31.11 -4.24
N GLY A 228 9.74 -31.61 -3.04
CA GLY A 228 8.47 -31.35 -2.38
C GLY A 228 8.25 -29.85 -2.23
N TRP A 229 6.98 -29.45 -2.18
CA TRP A 229 6.47 -28.06 -2.13
C TRP A 229 6.18 -27.40 -3.48
N GLY A 230 5.08 -27.84 -4.11
CA GLY A 230 4.01 -26.96 -4.60
C GLY A 230 4.29 -25.94 -5.73
N ARG A 231 5.50 -25.83 -6.28
CA ARG A 231 5.77 -24.95 -7.42
C ARG A 231 5.46 -25.68 -8.73
N ARG A 232 4.50 -25.16 -9.49
CA ARG A 232 4.34 -25.52 -10.91
C ARG A 232 5.60 -25.05 -11.65
N TYR A 233 6.45 -26.00 -12.06
CA TYR A 233 7.60 -25.84 -12.99
C TYR A 233 8.91 -25.22 -12.43
N PRO A 234 9.62 -25.85 -11.49
CA PRO A 234 10.90 -25.30 -11.00
C PRO A 234 11.98 -25.17 -12.10
N LEU A 235 12.13 -26.18 -12.97
CA LEU A 235 13.20 -26.18 -13.99
C LEU A 235 12.92 -25.27 -15.18
N ALA A 236 11.73 -25.36 -15.79
CA ALA A 236 11.34 -24.45 -16.87
C ALA A 236 11.22 -23.01 -16.36
N GLY A 237 10.70 -22.80 -15.14
CA GLY A 237 10.65 -21.49 -14.50
C GLY A 237 12.04 -20.88 -14.31
N LEU A 238 13.05 -21.67 -13.95
CA LEU A 238 14.44 -21.21 -13.85
C LEU A 238 14.98 -20.73 -15.22
N ALA A 239 14.75 -21.51 -16.29
CA ALA A 239 15.17 -21.13 -17.64
C ALA A 239 14.47 -19.85 -18.13
N ILE A 240 13.16 -19.74 -17.90
CA ILE A 240 12.35 -18.56 -18.24
C ILE A 240 12.85 -17.33 -17.49
N GLU A 241 13.06 -17.41 -16.17
CA GLU A 241 13.54 -16.29 -15.36
C GLU A 241 14.95 -15.86 -15.77
N ALA A 242 15.83 -16.80 -16.10
CA ALA A 242 17.16 -16.50 -16.61
C ALA A 242 17.08 -15.80 -17.97
N TRP A 243 16.33 -16.35 -18.93
CA TRP A 243 16.12 -15.73 -20.24
C TRP A 243 15.52 -14.32 -20.12
N LYS A 244 14.49 -14.16 -19.29
CA LYS A 244 13.84 -12.87 -19.00
C LYS A 244 14.83 -11.85 -18.44
N ALA A 245 15.65 -12.26 -17.47
CA ALA A 245 16.66 -11.39 -16.87
C ALA A 245 17.71 -10.95 -17.89
N ALA A 246 18.18 -11.86 -18.75
CA ALA A 246 19.13 -11.55 -19.82
C ALA A 246 18.52 -10.58 -20.84
N ARG A 247 17.30 -10.85 -21.31
CA ARG A 247 16.58 -9.97 -22.25
C ARG A 247 16.31 -8.59 -21.68
N SER A 248 15.93 -8.50 -20.41
CA SER A 248 15.73 -7.23 -19.71
C SER A 248 17.02 -6.41 -19.56
N ARG A 249 18.21 -7.02 -19.66
CA ARG A 249 19.52 -6.31 -19.72
C ARG A 249 19.92 -5.87 -21.13
N GLY A 250 19.15 -6.25 -22.16
CA GLY A 250 19.48 -6.02 -23.56
C GLY A 250 20.35 -7.11 -24.20
N ASP A 251 20.53 -8.26 -23.53
CA ASP A 251 21.29 -9.37 -24.12
C ASP A 251 20.60 -9.89 -25.39
N GLY A 252 21.39 -10.25 -26.40
CA GLY A 252 20.89 -10.89 -27.62
C GLY A 252 20.41 -12.33 -27.38
N ALA A 253 19.86 -12.98 -28.42
CA ALA A 253 19.34 -14.35 -28.34
C ALA A 253 20.38 -15.35 -27.82
N ARG A 254 21.62 -15.23 -28.32
CA ARG A 254 22.73 -16.08 -27.88
C ARG A 254 23.12 -15.84 -26.43
N GLY A 255 23.24 -14.57 -26.01
CA GLY A 255 23.56 -14.24 -24.61
C GLY A 255 22.46 -14.72 -23.64
N SER A 256 21.20 -14.64 -24.06
CA SER A 256 20.06 -15.13 -23.29
C SER A 256 20.05 -16.66 -23.16
N LEU A 257 20.40 -17.37 -24.24
CA LEU A 257 20.61 -18.82 -24.22
C LEU A 257 21.76 -19.21 -23.29
N ASP A 258 22.93 -18.59 -23.46
CA ASP A 258 24.12 -18.87 -22.66
C ASP A 258 23.82 -18.66 -21.16
N PHE A 259 23.13 -17.58 -20.82
CA PHE A 259 22.73 -17.30 -19.44
C PHE A 259 21.72 -18.30 -18.88
N ALA A 260 20.73 -18.73 -19.68
CA ALA A 260 19.78 -19.77 -19.27
C ALA A 260 20.45 -21.14 -19.08
N LEU A 261 21.39 -21.50 -19.96
CA LEU A 261 22.18 -22.72 -19.84
C LEU A 261 23.05 -22.72 -18.58
N VAL A 262 23.66 -21.58 -18.25
CA VAL A 262 24.43 -21.42 -17.00
C VAL A 262 23.51 -21.58 -15.78
N ALA A 263 22.39 -20.85 -15.72
CA ALA A 263 21.48 -20.91 -14.58
C ALA A 263 20.91 -22.32 -14.35
N VAL A 264 20.46 -22.99 -15.42
CA VAL A 264 19.97 -24.38 -15.33
C VAL A 264 21.11 -25.35 -15.04
N GLY A 265 22.30 -25.10 -15.60
CA GLY A 265 23.50 -25.88 -15.34
C GLY A 265 23.97 -25.82 -13.89
N GLU A 266 23.79 -24.70 -13.19
CA GLU A 266 24.06 -24.61 -11.75
C GLU A 266 23.11 -25.51 -10.92
N HIS A 267 21.87 -25.71 -11.41
CA HIS A 267 20.87 -26.55 -10.72
C HIS A 267 21.00 -28.04 -11.09
N LEU A 268 21.28 -28.37 -12.35
CA LEU A 268 21.35 -29.76 -12.84
C LEU A 268 22.77 -30.32 -12.94
N GLY A 269 23.78 -29.46 -12.99
CA GLY A 269 25.18 -29.84 -13.17
C GLY A 269 25.64 -30.78 -12.06
N GLY A 270 26.14 -31.95 -12.47
CA GLY A 270 26.63 -32.98 -11.54
C GLY A 270 25.53 -33.83 -10.89
N LYS A 271 24.24 -33.66 -11.25
CA LYS A 271 23.20 -34.61 -10.85
C LYS A 271 23.33 -35.91 -11.65
N HIS A 272 23.19 -37.05 -10.95
CA HIS A 272 23.28 -38.37 -11.56
C HIS A 272 21.93 -38.89 -12.04
N VAL A 273 21.93 -39.59 -13.18
CA VAL A 273 20.75 -40.27 -13.70
C VAL A 273 20.28 -41.37 -12.74
N ARG A 274 19.01 -41.31 -12.35
CA ARG A 274 18.31 -42.28 -11.50
C ARG A 274 17.36 -43.17 -12.30
N ASP A 275 16.77 -42.63 -13.37
CA ASP A 275 15.85 -43.37 -14.24
C ASP A 275 16.32 -43.33 -15.71
N VAL A 276 17.07 -44.35 -16.11
CA VAL A 276 17.59 -44.52 -17.48
C VAL A 276 16.47 -44.81 -18.49
N SER A 277 15.29 -45.27 -18.04
CA SER A 277 14.18 -45.60 -18.94
C SER A 277 13.57 -44.36 -19.61
N LEU A 278 13.79 -43.18 -19.01
CA LEU A 278 13.33 -41.89 -19.49
C LEU A 278 14.33 -41.18 -20.41
N LEU A 279 15.51 -41.76 -20.66
CA LEU A 279 16.47 -41.23 -21.63
C LEU A 279 15.97 -41.45 -23.07
N PRO A 280 16.43 -40.62 -24.04
CA PRO A 280 15.95 -40.66 -25.42
C PRO A 280 16.19 -42.03 -26.09
N ARG A 281 15.23 -42.44 -26.93
CA ARG A 281 15.36 -43.60 -27.82
C ARG A 281 15.07 -43.18 -29.27
N PRO A 282 16.02 -43.32 -30.21
CA PRO A 282 17.42 -43.76 -30.00
C PRO A 282 18.23 -42.75 -29.18
N ALA A 283 19.28 -43.24 -28.51
CA ALA A 283 20.20 -42.39 -27.77
C ALA A 283 20.98 -41.45 -28.69
N ARG A 284 21.31 -40.25 -28.21
CA ARG A 284 21.99 -39.21 -28.98
C ARG A 284 23.50 -39.20 -28.77
N THR A 285 23.97 -39.67 -27.61
CA THR A 285 25.38 -39.77 -27.26
C THR A 285 25.87 -41.18 -27.59
N PRO A 286 26.85 -41.33 -28.49
CA PRO A 286 27.40 -42.64 -28.83
C PRO A 286 28.03 -43.28 -27.59
N TYR A 287 27.70 -44.54 -27.35
CA TYR A 287 28.38 -45.36 -26.36
C TYR A 287 29.57 -46.07 -27.03
N LEU A 288 30.78 -45.57 -26.77
CA LEU A 288 32.01 -46.11 -27.35
C LEU A 288 32.70 -47.18 -26.46
N GLY A 289 32.12 -47.50 -25.29
CA GLY A 289 32.70 -48.46 -24.34
C GLY A 289 33.76 -47.88 -23.39
N ASP A 290 34.16 -46.62 -23.59
CA ASP A 290 35.24 -45.96 -22.82
C ASP A 290 34.82 -45.46 -21.43
N CYS A 291 33.57 -45.69 -21.00
CA CYS A 291 33.08 -45.29 -19.68
C CYS A 291 32.06 -46.28 -19.12
N SER A 292 31.77 -46.18 -17.82
CA SER A 292 30.68 -46.96 -17.22
C SER A 292 29.31 -46.57 -17.80
N PRO A 293 28.31 -47.47 -17.79
CA PRO A 293 26.95 -47.14 -18.21
C PRO A 293 26.34 -45.94 -17.48
N GLY A 294 26.67 -45.77 -16.19
CA GLY A 294 26.24 -44.60 -15.41
C GLY A 294 26.88 -43.30 -15.90
N ALA A 295 28.20 -43.31 -16.16
CA ALA A 295 28.89 -42.14 -16.72
C ALA A 295 28.43 -41.82 -18.15
N TRP A 296 28.01 -42.83 -18.92
CA TRP A 296 27.35 -42.59 -20.21
C TRP A 296 25.97 -41.98 -20.04
N ALA A 297 25.15 -42.51 -19.13
CA ALA A 297 23.80 -42.00 -18.86
C ALA A 297 23.84 -40.54 -18.38
N ASP A 298 24.79 -40.20 -17.51
CA ASP A 298 25.02 -38.82 -17.07
C ASP A 298 25.39 -37.91 -18.25
N ARG A 299 26.27 -38.34 -19.16
CA ARG A 299 26.61 -37.59 -20.38
C ARG A 299 25.41 -37.41 -21.32
N GLU A 300 24.59 -38.46 -21.49
CA GLU A 300 23.37 -38.40 -22.31
C GLU A 300 22.35 -37.44 -21.71
N PHE A 301 22.15 -37.49 -20.38
CA PHE A 301 21.31 -36.53 -19.68
C PHE A 301 21.83 -35.10 -19.80
N ASP A 302 23.15 -34.92 -19.70
CA ASP A 302 23.82 -33.64 -19.82
C ASP A 302 23.59 -32.99 -21.19
N ARG A 303 23.58 -33.79 -22.24
CA ARG A 303 23.19 -33.35 -23.58
C ARG A 303 21.70 -33.05 -23.67
N LEU A 304 20.87 -33.96 -23.14
CA LEU A 304 19.42 -33.84 -23.19
C LEU A 304 18.90 -32.56 -22.54
N TRP A 305 19.35 -32.21 -21.33
CA TRP A 305 18.85 -31.01 -20.67
C TRP A 305 19.32 -29.73 -21.38
N ARG A 306 20.56 -29.69 -21.91
CA ARG A 306 21.06 -28.54 -22.69
C ARG A 306 20.27 -28.35 -23.98
N ASP A 307 20.05 -29.43 -24.73
CA ASP A 307 19.22 -29.41 -25.95
C ASP A 307 17.79 -28.94 -25.63
N THR A 308 17.24 -29.39 -24.50
CA THR A 308 15.89 -29.03 -24.07
C THR A 308 15.78 -27.56 -23.68
N VAL A 309 16.72 -27.04 -22.88
CA VAL A 309 16.78 -25.61 -22.53
C VAL A 309 16.98 -24.74 -23.77
N ALA A 310 17.82 -25.17 -24.71
CA ALA A 310 17.98 -24.48 -25.99
C ALA A 310 16.67 -24.45 -26.80
N GLY A 311 15.91 -25.54 -26.79
CA GLY A 311 14.57 -25.60 -27.38
C GLY A 311 13.60 -24.61 -26.70
N TRP A 312 13.56 -24.56 -25.37
CA TRP A 312 12.71 -23.63 -24.63
C TRP A 312 13.06 -22.17 -24.90
N VAL A 313 14.35 -21.83 -24.91
CA VAL A 313 14.82 -20.49 -25.29
C VAL A 313 14.45 -20.20 -26.74
N GLY A 314 14.55 -21.16 -27.66
CA GLY A 314 14.10 -21.01 -29.05
C GLY A 314 12.60 -20.66 -29.16
N ILE A 315 11.75 -21.26 -28.33
CA ILE A 315 10.32 -20.93 -28.24
C ILE A 315 10.16 -19.48 -27.74
N LEU A 316 10.78 -19.14 -26.61
CA LEU A 316 10.73 -17.78 -26.05
C LEU A 316 11.20 -16.72 -27.04
N GLU A 317 12.26 -17.00 -27.81
CA GLU A 317 12.80 -16.15 -28.86
C GLU A 317 11.85 -15.99 -30.06
N THR A 318 11.10 -17.04 -30.38
CA THR A 318 10.12 -17.03 -31.46
C THR A 318 8.92 -16.17 -31.06
N GLU A 319 8.38 -16.39 -29.85
CA GLU A 319 7.28 -15.61 -29.30
C GLU A 319 7.66 -14.13 -29.14
N TYR A 320 8.88 -13.85 -28.65
CA TYR A 320 9.40 -12.49 -28.52
C TYR A 320 9.53 -11.74 -29.85
N ARG A 321 9.74 -12.45 -30.97
CA ARG A 321 9.86 -11.86 -32.31
C ARG A 321 8.57 -11.91 -33.11
N ALA A 322 7.51 -12.51 -32.57
CA ALA A 322 6.22 -12.56 -33.25
C ALA A 322 5.79 -11.12 -33.59
N PRO A 323 5.20 -10.89 -34.77
CA PRO A 323 4.78 -9.55 -35.17
C PRO A 323 3.78 -9.02 -34.15
N GLU A 324 4.15 -7.93 -33.48
CA GLU A 324 3.21 -7.19 -32.64
C GLU A 324 2.09 -6.64 -33.53
N PRO A 325 0.82 -6.62 -33.07
CA PRO A 325 -0.20 -5.81 -33.72
C PRO A 325 0.31 -4.37 -33.85
N GLU A 326 -0.03 -3.68 -34.96
CA GLU A 326 0.47 -2.34 -35.30
C GLU A 326 0.63 -1.48 -34.04
N ARG A 327 1.87 -1.08 -33.75
CA ARG A 327 2.18 -0.17 -32.63
C ARG A 327 1.45 1.13 -32.90
N SER A 328 0.29 1.28 -32.27
CA SER A 328 -0.37 2.57 -32.21
C SER A 328 0.30 3.42 -31.14
N ASP A 329 0.66 4.64 -31.51
CA ASP A 329 1.08 5.70 -30.57
C ASP A 329 -0.10 6.21 -29.73
N ASP A 330 -1.32 5.69 -29.99
CA ASP A 330 -2.51 6.02 -29.23
C ASP A 330 -2.33 5.62 -27.76
N HIS A 331 -2.73 6.55 -26.89
CA HIS A 331 -2.85 6.28 -25.47
C HIS A 331 -4.23 5.71 -25.18
N GLN A 332 -4.34 4.86 -24.18
CA GLN A 332 -5.57 4.28 -23.70
C GLN A 332 -5.62 4.42 -22.18
N LEU A 333 -6.80 4.70 -21.64
CA LEU A 333 -6.98 4.64 -20.20
C LEU A 333 -7.01 3.19 -19.74
N ILE A 334 -6.41 2.91 -18.59
CA ILE A 334 -6.53 1.62 -17.92
C ILE A 334 -6.80 1.84 -16.44
N LEU A 335 -7.80 1.13 -15.90
CA LEU A 335 -8.00 1.04 -14.46
C LEU A 335 -7.18 -0.13 -13.93
N VAL A 336 -6.32 0.13 -12.95
CA VAL A 336 -5.49 -0.88 -12.28
C VAL A 336 -5.94 -0.98 -10.83
N ALA A 337 -6.47 -2.13 -10.43
CA ALA A 337 -6.72 -2.43 -9.03
C ALA A 337 -5.46 -3.02 -8.38
N SER A 338 -5.31 -2.84 -7.07
CA SER A 338 -4.12 -3.26 -6.29
C SER A 338 -2.89 -2.36 -6.42
N TRP A 339 -3.11 -1.07 -6.67
CA TRP A 339 -2.05 -0.08 -6.59
C TRP A 339 -1.59 0.13 -5.13
N PRO A 340 -0.28 0.31 -4.85
CA PRO A 340 0.84 0.30 -5.80
C PRO A 340 1.31 -1.11 -6.18
N LEU A 341 1.85 -1.27 -7.41
CA LEU A 341 2.27 -2.55 -7.99
C LEU A 341 3.64 -3.05 -7.45
N THR A 342 3.71 -3.30 -6.14
CA THR A 342 4.96 -3.57 -5.41
C THR A 342 5.21 -5.06 -5.15
N ARG A 343 4.23 -5.94 -5.43
CA ARG A 343 4.33 -7.36 -5.05
C ARG A 343 5.05 -8.19 -6.08
N ARG A 344 5.48 -9.37 -5.66
CA ARG A 344 6.03 -10.39 -6.57
C ARG A 344 5.03 -10.76 -7.68
N GLY A 345 3.74 -10.84 -7.37
CA GLY A 345 2.68 -11.09 -8.35
C GLY A 345 2.50 -9.96 -9.36
N ASP A 346 2.83 -8.73 -8.99
CA ASP A 346 2.67 -7.53 -9.81
C ASP A 346 3.85 -7.29 -10.75
N ARG A 347 4.90 -8.13 -10.67
CA ARG A 347 6.19 -7.89 -11.34
C ARG A 347 6.07 -7.65 -12.84
N GLU A 348 5.12 -8.30 -13.50
CA GLU A 348 4.89 -8.15 -14.95
C GLU A 348 4.22 -6.82 -15.31
N LEU A 349 3.48 -6.20 -14.39
CA LEU A 349 2.80 -4.91 -14.60
C LEU A 349 3.45 -3.74 -13.87
N ALA A 350 4.47 -3.97 -13.04
CA ALA A 350 5.12 -2.90 -12.28
C ALA A 350 5.67 -1.76 -13.15
N TYR A 351 5.93 -2.00 -14.45
CA TYR A 351 6.34 -0.94 -15.37
C TYR A 351 5.23 0.09 -15.61
N LEU A 352 3.95 -0.26 -15.38
CA LEU A 352 2.84 0.68 -15.49
C LEU A 352 3.00 1.85 -14.50
N SER A 353 3.75 1.66 -13.41
CA SER A 353 4.02 2.72 -12.43
C SER A 353 4.75 3.94 -12.99
N GLN A 354 5.31 3.86 -14.20
CA GLN A 354 5.98 4.97 -14.85
C GLN A 354 5.04 5.97 -15.53
N TYR A 355 3.80 5.57 -15.79
CA TYR A 355 2.82 6.35 -16.52
C TYR A 355 2.00 7.24 -15.60
N ASP A 356 1.45 8.31 -16.18
CA ASP A 356 0.74 9.32 -15.42
C ASP A 356 -0.60 8.79 -14.92
N GLN A 357 -0.86 9.02 -13.64
CA GLN A 357 -2.15 8.78 -13.03
C GLN A 357 -3.12 9.90 -13.41
N ILE A 358 -4.29 9.52 -13.91
CA ILE A 358 -5.39 10.45 -14.22
C ILE A 358 -6.45 10.34 -13.13
N GLY A 359 -6.68 11.44 -12.41
CA GLY A 359 -7.63 11.50 -11.30
C GLY A 359 -7.08 10.95 -9.98
N PRO A 360 -7.92 10.84 -8.93
CA PRO A 360 -7.49 10.39 -7.61
C PRO A 360 -7.31 8.87 -7.54
N ALA A 361 -6.50 8.41 -6.58
CA ALA A 361 -6.52 7.02 -6.15
C ALA A 361 -7.75 6.77 -5.27
N VAL A 362 -8.44 5.65 -5.47
CA VAL A 362 -9.66 5.31 -4.70
C VAL A 362 -9.49 3.99 -3.95
N PRO A 363 -10.16 3.82 -2.79
CA PRO A 363 -10.09 2.58 -2.02
C PRO A 363 -10.45 1.35 -2.86
N ALA A 364 -9.72 0.26 -2.66
CA ALA A 364 -9.96 -1.03 -3.30
C ALA A 364 -9.80 -2.21 -2.31
N GLY A 365 -10.09 -1.98 -1.02
CA GLY A 365 -10.04 -3.00 0.04
C GLY A 365 -8.62 -3.22 0.61
N ARG A 366 -8.37 -4.38 1.21
CA ARG A 366 -7.05 -4.84 1.66
C ARG A 366 -6.48 -5.90 0.76
N ARG A 367 -5.16 -6.02 0.82
CA ARG A 367 -4.41 -7.10 0.17
C ARG A 367 -3.42 -7.72 1.16
N ARG A 368 -3.31 -9.05 1.18
CA ARG A 368 -2.45 -9.81 2.13
C ARG A 368 -0.97 -9.52 1.91
N LEU A 369 -0.25 -9.09 2.93
CA LEU A 369 1.21 -9.01 2.89
C LEU A 369 1.79 -10.42 2.99
N ILE A 370 2.38 -10.90 1.89
CA ILE A 370 3.08 -12.19 1.85
C ILE A 370 4.56 -11.89 2.04
N GLY A 371 5.08 -12.13 3.26
CA GLY A 371 6.51 -12.08 3.54
C GLY A 371 7.22 -13.36 3.09
N ASP A 372 8.55 -13.32 3.03
CA ASP A 372 9.40 -14.45 2.62
C ASP A 372 9.26 -15.71 3.53
N TYR A 373 8.66 -15.56 4.71
CA TYR A 373 8.42 -16.65 5.68
C TYR A 373 6.94 -16.80 6.10
N GLY A 374 5.98 -16.33 5.30
CA GLY A 374 4.54 -16.52 5.53
C GLY A 374 3.74 -15.22 5.73
N MET A 375 2.46 -15.38 6.09
CA MET A 375 1.49 -14.28 6.24
C MET A 375 1.96 -13.30 7.31
N GLN A 376 2.22 -12.04 6.93
CA GLN A 376 2.57 -10.97 7.86
C GLN A 376 1.74 -9.73 7.55
N GLY A 377 0.46 -9.80 7.89
CA GLY A 377 -0.44 -8.64 7.91
C GLY A 377 -1.14 -8.33 6.58
N TRP A 378 -1.76 -7.16 6.54
CA TRP A 378 -2.55 -6.67 5.42
C TRP A 378 -2.14 -5.23 5.13
N GLU A 379 -2.17 -4.83 3.86
CA GLU A 379 -1.95 -3.44 3.44
C GLU A 379 -3.16 -2.95 2.63
N PRO A 380 -3.47 -1.64 2.66
CA PRO A 380 -4.51 -1.07 1.82
C PRO A 380 -4.16 -1.23 0.33
N ALA A 381 -5.16 -1.60 -0.47
CA ALA A 381 -5.09 -1.63 -1.92
C ALA A 381 -5.85 -0.44 -2.51
N TRP A 382 -5.28 0.23 -3.50
CA TRP A 382 -5.96 1.32 -4.21
C TRP A 382 -6.30 0.91 -5.64
N SER A 383 -7.30 1.57 -6.21
CA SER A 383 -7.56 1.59 -7.65
C SER A 383 -7.15 2.93 -8.21
N VAL A 384 -6.41 2.91 -9.31
CA VAL A 384 -5.98 4.11 -10.04
C VAL A 384 -6.34 3.96 -11.51
N VAL A 385 -6.47 5.09 -12.20
CA VAL A 385 -6.54 5.11 -13.67
C VAL A 385 -5.25 5.71 -14.21
N LEU A 386 -4.65 5.04 -15.19
CA LEU A 386 -3.43 5.47 -15.85
C LEU A 386 -3.71 5.76 -17.32
N ALA A 387 -3.03 6.75 -17.88
CA ALA A 387 -2.95 6.93 -19.34
C ALA A 387 -1.70 6.19 -19.85
N VAL A 388 -1.89 5.11 -20.61
CA VAL A 388 -0.81 4.22 -21.05
C VAL A 388 -0.84 4.03 -22.56
N PRO A 389 0.28 3.70 -23.21
CA PRO A 389 0.25 3.30 -24.62
C PRO A 389 -0.61 2.05 -24.84
N ALA A 390 -1.21 1.90 -26.02
CA ALA A 390 -2.11 0.79 -26.34
C ALA A 390 -1.51 -0.61 -26.05
N PHE A 391 -0.22 -0.82 -26.33
CA PHE A 391 0.46 -2.10 -26.04
C PHE A 391 0.42 -2.44 -24.54
N ALA A 392 0.55 -1.44 -23.67
CA ALA A 392 0.58 -1.63 -22.23
C ALA A 392 -0.83 -1.93 -21.69
N ALA A 393 -1.86 -1.32 -22.27
CA ALA A 393 -3.25 -1.64 -21.95
C ALA A 393 -3.62 -3.06 -22.37
N ALA A 394 -3.22 -3.48 -23.58
CA ALA A 394 -3.44 -4.84 -24.08
C ALA A 394 -2.75 -5.89 -23.20
N HIS A 395 -1.45 -5.72 -22.92
CA HIS A 395 -0.70 -6.64 -22.06
C HIS A 395 -1.31 -6.76 -20.65
N ALA A 396 -1.77 -5.67 -20.07
CA ALA A 396 -2.41 -5.68 -18.76
C ALA A 396 -3.80 -6.35 -18.76
N ALA A 397 -4.57 -6.22 -19.85
CA ALA A 397 -5.83 -6.91 -20.02
C ALA A 397 -5.64 -8.43 -20.21
N ASP A 398 -4.64 -8.83 -20.99
CA ASP A 398 -4.29 -10.24 -21.20
C ASP A 398 -3.91 -10.89 -19.86
N LEU A 399 -3.02 -10.26 -19.09
CA LEU A 399 -2.62 -10.74 -17.76
C LEU A 399 -3.82 -10.85 -16.80
N ALA A 400 -4.74 -9.89 -16.82
CA ALA A 400 -5.94 -9.93 -16.00
C ALA A 400 -6.88 -11.09 -16.38
N SER A 401 -6.92 -11.48 -17.65
CA SER A 401 -7.75 -12.59 -18.12
C SER A 401 -7.23 -13.97 -17.67
N VAL A 402 -5.91 -14.10 -17.50
CA VAL A 402 -5.25 -15.37 -17.15
C VAL A 402 -5.03 -15.52 -15.64
N ARG A 403 -4.93 -14.41 -14.88
CA ARG A 403 -4.58 -14.42 -13.44
C ARG A 403 -5.75 -13.95 -12.58
N HIS A 404 -6.35 -14.87 -11.83
CA HIS A 404 -7.52 -14.67 -10.94
C HIS A 404 -7.37 -13.65 -9.79
N GLY A 405 -6.28 -12.87 -9.70
CA GLY A 405 -6.07 -11.82 -8.69
C GLY A 405 -5.68 -10.46 -9.27
N GLN A 406 -5.51 -10.35 -10.58
CA GLN A 406 -5.07 -9.12 -11.24
C GLN A 406 -6.29 -8.48 -11.93
N GLN A 407 -6.69 -7.30 -11.49
CA GLN A 407 -7.88 -6.64 -12.03
C GLN A 407 -7.48 -5.35 -12.73
N SER A 408 -7.10 -5.50 -14.00
CA SER A 408 -6.87 -4.40 -14.91
C SER A 408 -8.02 -4.33 -15.91
N ILE A 409 -8.64 -3.16 -16.06
CA ILE A 409 -9.80 -2.97 -16.94
C ILE A 409 -9.43 -1.93 -18.00
N PRO A 410 -9.36 -2.30 -19.29
CA PRO A 410 -9.09 -1.35 -20.36
C PRO A 410 -10.27 -0.38 -20.51
N GLY A 411 -9.94 0.90 -20.66
CA GLY A 411 -10.86 2.00 -20.90
C GLY A 411 -10.84 2.46 -22.37
N PRO A 412 -11.39 3.65 -22.66
CA PRO A 412 -11.39 4.20 -24.02
C PRO A 412 -9.98 4.55 -24.48
N VAL A 413 -9.77 4.44 -25.80
CA VAL A 413 -8.59 5.00 -26.48
C VAL A 413 -8.73 6.52 -26.47
N LEU A 414 -7.66 7.20 -26.05
CA LEU A 414 -7.55 8.65 -25.97
C LEU A 414 -7.01 9.17 -27.30
N SER A 415 -7.80 10.02 -27.97
CA SER A 415 -7.26 10.82 -29.06
C SER A 415 -6.35 11.92 -28.48
N PRO A 416 -5.26 12.28 -29.19
CA PRO A 416 -4.38 13.38 -28.79
C PRO A 416 -5.19 14.68 -28.56
N GLY A 417 -5.03 15.31 -27.39
CA GLY A 417 -5.71 16.56 -27.06
C GLY A 417 -7.20 16.43 -26.67
N SER A 418 -7.67 15.23 -26.34
CA SER A 418 -9.05 15.06 -25.87
C SER A 418 -9.23 15.52 -24.41
N ASP A 419 -10.00 16.59 -24.21
CA ASP A 419 -10.36 17.13 -22.89
C ASP A 419 -11.21 16.15 -22.04
N GLY A 420 -11.67 15.04 -22.62
CA GLY A 420 -12.54 14.05 -21.96
C GLY A 420 -11.81 12.99 -21.12
N ALA A 421 -10.47 12.91 -21.17
CA ALA A 421 -9.71 11.86 -20.48
C ALA A 421 -9.97 11.83 -18.96
N ALA A 422 -10.01 13.00 -18.33
CA ALA A 422 -10.30 13.12 -16.90
C ALA A 422 -11.72 12.65 -16.57
N GLU A 423 -12.72 13.00 -17.37
CA GLU A 423 -14.11 12.59 -17.14
C GLU A 423 -14.27 11.06 -17.30
N HIS A 424 -13.64 10.46 -18.31
CA HIS A 424 -13.62 9.02 -18.49
C HIS A 424 -12.91 8.31 -17.33
N ALA A 425 -11.78 8.83 -16.86
CA ALA A 425 -11.07 8.28 -15.71
C ALA A 425 -11.94 8.31 -14.44
N LEU A 426 -12.62 9.44 -14.16
CA LEU A 426 -13.54 9.55 -13.02
C LEU A 426 -14.71 8.55 -13.14
N ARG A 427 -15.27 8.34 -14.34
CA ARG A 427 -16.29 7.29 -14.57
C ARG A 427 -15.75 5.90 -14.26
N MET A 428 -14.54 5.57 -14.72
CA MET A 428 -13.92 4.27 -14.43
C MET A 428 -13.69 4.09 -12.93
N LEU A 429 -13.15 5.09 -12.23
CA LEU A 429 -12.93 5.05 -10.78
C LEU A 429 -14.22 4.80 -9.99
N ARG A 430 -15.35 5.36 -10.43
CA ARG A 430 -16.67 5.14 -9.78
C ARG A 430 -17.16 3.70 -9.85
N THR A 431 -16.69 2.90 -10.81
CA THR A 431 -16.99 1.47 -10.84
C THR A 431 -16.30 0.72 -9.70
N ARG A 432 -15.28 1.33 -9.06
CA ARG A 432 -14.53 0.77 -7.93
C ARG A 432 -14.89 1.39 -6.61
N TYR A 433 -15.08 2.70 -6.57
CA TYR A 433 -15.50 3.40 -5.37
C TYR A 433 -16.38 4.60 -5.75
N PRO A 434 -17.64 4.65 -5.29
CA PRO A 434 -18.62 5.60 -5.83
C PRO A 434 -18.36 7.05 -5.41
N TYR A 435 -17.75 7.26 -4.23
CA TYR A 435 -17.45 8.60 -3.70
C TYR A 435 -16.05 9.06 -4.10
N LEU A 436 -15.96 10.16 -4.87
CA LEU A 436 -14.67 10.75 -5.24
C LEU A 436 -14.48 12.09 -4.49
N PRO A 437 -13.29 12.37 -3.91
CA PRO A 437 -13.04 13.63 -3.20
C PRO A 437 -13.37 14.90 -4.00
N GLY A 438 -13.10 14.89 -5.31
CA GLY A 438 -13.42 16.00 -6.22
C GLY A 438 -14.92 16.33 -6.33
N ASP A 439 -15.82 15.41 -5.96
CA ASP A 439 -17.27 15.69 -5.95
C ASP A 439 -17.63 16.77 -4.94
N ALA A 440 -17.04 16.69 -3.76
CA ALA A 440 -17.26 17.65 -2.68
C ALA A 440 -16.68 19.03 -3.03
N GLU A 441 -15.51 19.05 -3.68
CA GLU A 441 -14.82 20.28 -4.10
C GLU A 441 -15.60 21.02 -5.19
N ALA A 442 -16.10 20.29 -6.19
CA ALA A 442 -16.88 20.85 -7.29
C ALA A 442 -18.20 21.51 -6.85
N ASP A 443 -18.77 21.10 -5.72
CA ASP A 443 -19.95 21.76 -5.15
C ASP A 443 -19.68 23.22 -4.73
N GLY A 444 -18.44 23.52 -4.33
CA GLY A 444 -18.05 24.77 -3.70
C GLY A 444 -18.37 24.86 -2.21
N ALA A 445 -17.63 25.71 -1.49
CA ALA A 445 -17.67 25.82 -0.03
C ALA A 445 -19.04 26.25 0.55
N ARG A 446 -19.89 26.91 -0.26
CA ARG A 446 -21.21 27.41 0.16
C ARG A 446 -22.37 26.52 -0.26
N ALA A 447 -22.09 25.34 -0.83
CA ALA A 447 -23.14 24.43 -1.26
C ALA A 447 -24.02 23.98 -0.10
N ARG A 448 -25.32 23.86 -0.37
CA ARG A 448 -26.31 23.32 0.56
C ARG A 448 -26.61 21.85 0.22
N PRO A 449 -27.19 21.08 1.16
CA PRO A 449 -27.75 19.78 0.85
C PRO A 449 -28.73 19.88 -0.33
N THR A 450 -28.72 18.91 -1.25
CA THR A 450 -29.69 18.88 -2.35
C THR A 450 -31.09 18.56 -1.82
N ARG A 451 -32.11 18.80 -2.64
CA ARG A 451 -33.47 18.32 -2.34
C ARG A 451 -33.52 16.81 -2.13
N THR A 452 -32.70 16.04 -2.86
CA THR A 452 -32.60 14.59 -2.72
C THR A 452 -32.08 14.19 -1.35
N VAL A 453 -31.05 14.87 -0.85
CA VAL A 453 -30.50 14.64 0.50
C VAL A 453 -31.50 15.07 1.58
N ILE A 454 -32.07 16.27 1.47
CA ILE A 454 -33.06 16.78 2.44
C ILE A 454 -34.26 15.82 2.54
N ARG A 455 -34.76 15.36 1.39
CA ARG A 455 -35.86 14.38 1.35
C ARG A 455 -35.46 13.06 2.00
N ALA A 456 -34.28 12.51 1.67
CA ALA A 456 -33.79 11.27 2.26
C ALA A 456 -33.67 11.36 3.79
N ARG A 457 -33.14 12.48 4.29
CA ARG A 457 -33.06 12.76 5.73
C ARG A 457 -34.43 12.85 6.37
N ALA A 458 -35.37 13.54 5.74
CA ALA A 458 -36.73 13.66 6.21
C ALA A 458 -37.47 12.31 6.24
N GLU A 459 -37.21 11.40 5.29
CA GLU A 459 -37.76 10.04 5.26
C GLU A 459 -37.16 9.15 6.37
N ARG A 460 -35.90 9.38 6.76
CA ARG A 460 -35.20 8.60 7.79
C ARG A 460 -35.50 9.04 9.23
N ARG A 461 -35.75 10.34 9.46
CA ARG A 461 -36.05 10.91 10.79
C ARG A 461 -37.23 10.24 11.53
N PRO A 462 -38.33 9.82 10.86
CA PRO A 462 -39.46 9.14 11.52
C PRO A 462 -39.25 7.63 11.69
N VAL A 463 -38.56 6.97 10.75
CA VAL A 463 -38.37 5.50 10.72
C VAL A 463 -37.40 5.03 11.81
N HIS A 464 -36.37 5.83 12.07
CA HIS A 464 -35.47 5.66 13.21
C HIS A 464 -35.81 6.79 14.16
N GLY A 465 -36.65 6.54 15.18
CA GLY A 465 -37.22 7.57 16.06
C GLY A 465 -36.21 8.60 16.58
N ASN A 466 -35.93 9.61 15.75
CA ASN A 466 -34.92 10.62 15.97
C ASN A 466 -35.58 11.80 16.64
N VAL A 467 -35.84 11.62 17.92
CA VAL A 467 -35.34 12.62 18.85
C VAL A 467 -34.52 11.82 19.83
N ILE A 468 -33.21 12.03 19.77
CA ILE A 468 -32.33 11.88 20.93
C ILE A 468 -32.89 12.85 21.96
N ARG A 469 -33.95 12.43 22.68
CA ARG A 469 -34.55 13.23 23.73
C ARG A 469 -33.57 13.12 24.86
N LEU A 470 -32.78 14.16 25.03
CA LEU A 470 -32.24 14.54 26.33
C LEU A 470 -33.42 14.49 27.31
N ARG A 471 -33.65 13.34 27.95
CA ARG A 471 -34.49 13.30 29.14
C ARG A 471 -33.71 14.10 30.17
N PRO A 472 -34.30 15.16 30.75
CA PRO A 472 -33.68 15.80 31.90
C PRO A 472 -33.44 14.71 32.94
N SER A 473 -32.19 14.58 33.36
CA SER A 473 -31.75 13.59 34.32
C SER A 473 -32.53 13.76 35.62
N THR A 474 -33.51 12.90 35.88
CA THR A 474 -33.84 12.54 37.25
C THR A 474 -32.69 11.69 37.75
N GLY A 475 -32.01 12.18 38.80
CA GLY A 475 -30.71 11.70 39.27
C GLY A 475 -30.61 10.18 39.34
N HIS A 476 -29.42 9.70 38.96
CA HIS A 476 -28.96 8.29 38.95
C HIS A 476 -28.93 7.55 37.61
N VAL A 477 -28.48 8.17 36.51
CA VAL A 477 -28.16 7.39 35.30
C VAL A 477 -26.92 7.95 34.59
N ALA A 478 -25.75 7.38 34.90
CA ALA A 478 -24.58 7.43 34.01
C ALA A 478 -24.71 6.40 32.85
N ASP A 479 -25.77 5.59 32.83
CA ASP A 479 -25.96 4.48 31.89
C ASP A 479 -26.69 4.83 30.57
N GLY A 480 -27.43 5.94 30.51
CA GLY A 480 -28.31 6.26 29.38
C GLY A 480 -27.57 6.70 28.13
N SER A 481 -26.47 7.44 28.29
CA SER A 481 -25.60 7.84 27.17
C SER A 481 -24.84 6.66 26.59
N ARG A 482 -24.48 5.68 27.43
CA ARG A 482 -23.75 4.48 27.04
C ARG A 482 -24.65 3.48 26.30
N GLU A 483 -25.86 3.25 26.79
CA GLU A 483 -26.86 2.43 26.09
C GLU A 483 -27.21 3.01 24.72
N GLN A 484 -27.28 4.35 24.63
CA GLN A 484 -27.49 5.05 23.38
C GLN A 484 -26.32 4.88 22.40
N ALA A 485 -25.07 5.05 22.87
CA ALA A 485 -23.89 4.85 22.05
C ALA A 485 -23.80 3.40 21.53
N TRP A 486 -24.14 2.41 22.38
CA TRP A 486 -24.23 1.01 21.98
C TRP A 486 -25.35 0.72 20.97
N SER A 487 -26.54 1.27 21.17
CA SER A 487 -27.67 1.14 20.24
C SER A 487 -27.33 1.70 18.85
N TRP A 488 -26.54 2.78 18.79
CA TRP A 488 -26.02 3.31 17.53
C TRP A 488 -24.97 2.37 16.91
N CYS A 489 -24.01 1.85 17.70
CA CYS A 489 -23.01 0.89 17.21
C CYS A 489 -23.62 -0.41 16.66
N GLU A 490 -24.71 -0.88 17.24
CA GLU A 490 -25.46 -2.05 16.75
C GLU A 490 -26.33 -1.75 15.52
N GLY A 491 -26.28 -0.52 14.99
CA GLY A 491 -27.06 -0.10 13.82
C GLY A 491 -28.56 0.06 14.09
N ARG A 492 -29.01 -0.02 15.36
CA ARG A 492 -30.43 0.13 15.73
C ARG A 492 -30.90 1.58 15.60
N THR A 493 -29.98 2.54 15.72
CA THR A 493 -30.25 3.96 15.54
C THR A 493 -29.31 4.58 14.51
N ALA A 494 -29.75 5.66 13.86
CA ALA A 494 -29.01 6.37 12.82
C ALA A 494 -28.81 7.82 13.22
N TRP A 495 -27.57 8.29 13.14
CA TRP A 495 -27.28 9.72 13.22
C TRP A 495 -27.58 10.39 11.88
N ILE A 496 -28.28 11.52 11.90
CA ILE A 496 -28.71 12.26 10.71
C ILE A 496 -28.29 13.72 10.85
N PRO A 497 -27.54 14.31 9.90
CA PRO A 497 -27.18 15.72 9.97
C PRO A 497 -28.39 16.65 9.81
N ASP A 498 -28.31 17.85 10.40
CA ASP A 498 -29.28 18.91 10.19
C ASP A 498 -29.19 19.48 8.75
N ASP A 499 -30.30 20.07 8.27
CA ASP A 499 -30.39 20.64 6.92
C ASP A 499 -29.93 22.10 6.84
N THR A 500 -29.75 22.76 8.00
CA THR A 500 -29.35 24.15 8.12
C THR A 500 -27.84 24.29 8.33
N THR A 501 -27.26 25.35 7.77
CA THR A 501 -25.88 25.73 8.06
C THR A 501 -25.78 26.23 9.50
N GLY A 502 -25.04 25.51 10.35
CA GLY A 502 -24.93 25.79 11.79
C GLY A 502 -25.34 24.63 12.70
N SER A 503 -25.06 23.40 12.26
CA SER A 503 -25.48 22.07 12.74
C SER A 503 -25.08 21.70 14.19
N ALA A 504 -25.08 22.65 15.12
CA ALA A 504 -24.58 22.45 16.49
C ALA A 504 -25.27 21.30 17.26
N PRO A 505 -26.60 21.09 17.20
CA PRO A 505 -27.24 20.01 17.97
C PRO A 505 -26.88 18.61 17.46
N ALA A 506 -27.00 18.36 16.14
CA ALA A 506 -26.65 17.04 15.59
C ALA A 506 -25.15 16.76 15.72
N ILE A 507 -24.29 17.76 15.51
CA ILE A 507 -22.83 17.65 15.67
C ILE A 507 -22.46 17.29 17.12
N ALA A 508 -23.06 17.97 18.11
CA ALA A 508 -22.80 17.70 19.52
C ALA A 508 -23.09 16.25 19.88
N VAL A 509 -24.21 15.69 19.40
CA VAL A 509 -24.54 14.30 19.68
C VAL A 509 -23.56 13.31 19.05
N LEU A 510 -23.09 13.57 17.83
CA LEU A 510 -22.10 12.68 17.21
C LEU A 510 -20.76 12.75 17.96
N ASN A 511 -20.35 13.93 18.41
CA ASN A 511 -19.16 14.08 19.25
C ASN A 511 -19.31 13.33 20.58
N ASP A 512 -20.47 13.43 21.25
CA ASP A 512 -20.73 12.69 22.50
C ASP A 512 -20.62 11.16 22.30
N ILE A 513 -21.04 10.65 21.13
CA ILE A 513 -20.89 9.22 20.77
C ILE A 513 -19.41 8.89 20.53
N LEU A 514 -18.68 9.71 19.78
CA LEU A 514 -17.27 9.49 19.45
C LEU A 514 -16.33 9.60 20.67
N ASP A 515 -16.68 10.41 21.66
CA ASP A 515 -15.94 10.52 22.92
C ASP A 515 -16.07 9.23 23.77
N GLN A 516 -17.17 8.49 23.59
CA GLN A 516 -17.43 7.24 24.31
C GLN A 516 -16.90 6.02 23.56
N ILE A 517 -16.85 6.08 22.23
CA ILE A 517 -16.51 4.95 21.36
C ILE A 517 -15.39 5.36 20.43
N HIS A 518 -14.21 4.79 20.67
CA HIS A 518 -13.04 5.06 19.83
C HIS A 518 -13.17 4.36 18.48
N ARG A 519 -13.20 5.14 17.39
CA ARG A 519 -13.22 4.68 15.99
C ARG A 519 -14.29 3.60 15.71
N PRO A 520 -15.57 3.93 15.86
CA PRO A 520 -16.63 2.98 15.57
C PRO A 520 -16.67 2.66 14.07
N SER A 521 -16.86 1.38 13.75
CA SER A 521 -17.20 0.96 12.39
C SER A 521 -18.65 1.35 12.07
N VAL A 522 -18.84 1.95 10.91
CA VAL A 522 -20.08 2.62 10.49
C VAL A 522 -20.41 2.34 9.03
N LEU A 523 -21.70 2.49 8.71
CA LEU A 523 -22.21 2.69 7.36
C LEU A 523 -22.59 4.16 7.20
N VAL A 524 -21.92 4.85 6.27
CA VAL A 524 -22.24 6.22 5.87
C VAL A 524 -23.07 6.18 4.60
N GLU A 525 -24.32 6.59 4.67
CA GLU A 525 -25.11 6.83 3.48
C GLU A 525 -24.87 8.25 2.96
N VAL A 526 -24.50 8.36 1.69
CA VAL A 526 -23.98 9.59 1.09
C VAL A 526 -24.47 9.79 -0.35
N GLU A 527 -24.65 11.05 -0.72
CA GLU A 527 -24.83 11.51 -2.10
C GLU A 527 -23.48 11.56 -2.84
N THR A 528 -23.32 10.74 -3.86
CA THR A 528 -22.10 10.62 -4.67
C THR A 528 -22.29 11.15 -6.09
N GLY A 529 -21.20 11.55 -6.74
CA GLY A 529 -21.20 12.00 -8.13
C GLY A 529 -21.34 13.51 -8.30
N PRO A 530 -21.12 14.01 -9.53
CA PRO A 530 -21.23 15.43 -9.85
C PRO A 530 -22.69 15.88 -9.86
N ARG A 531 -22.97 17.08 -9.38
CA ARG A 531 -24.32 17.66 -9.45
C ARG A 531 -24.61 18.17 -10.87
N PRO A 532 -25.84 18.00 -11.40
CA PRO A 532 -27.03 17.45 -10.74
C PRO A 532 -27.19 15.92 -10.81
N ALA A 533 -26.29 15.20 -11.48
CA ALA A 533 -26.39 13.75 -11.73
C ALA A 533 -25.83 12.91 -10.55
N THR A 534 -26.48 12.99 -9.40
CA THR A 534 -26.05 12.30 -8.17
C THR A 534 -26.77 10.99 -7.91
N THR A 535 -26.12 10.07 -7.21
CA THR A 535 -26.68 8.77 -6.75
C THR A 535 -26.47 8.60 -5.25
N ARG A 536 -27.26 7.74 -4.60
CA ARG A 536 -27.10 7.40 -3.18
C ARG A 536 -26.31 6.10 -3.03
N HIS A 537 -25.30 6.11 -2.17
CA HIS A 537 -24.52 4.91 -1.84
C HIS A 537 -24.36 4.79 -0.33
N ARG A 538 -24.14 3.57 0.15
CA ARG A 538 -23.70 3.28 1.52
C ARG A 538 -22.22 2.91 1.47
N LEU A 539 -21.40 3.59 2.27
CA LEU A 539 -19.98 3.35 2.43
C LEU A 539 -19.72 2.73 3.80
N ALA A 540 -19.00 1.62 3.86
CA ALA A 540 -18.57 0.97 5.08
C ALA A 540 -17.13 1.37 5.43
N GLY A 541 -16.86 1.56 6.73
CA GLY A 541 -15.56 2.00 7.21
C GLY A 541 -15.63 2.52 8.65
N ASP A 542 -14.60 3.21 9.10
CA ASP A 542 -14.52 3.75 10.45
C ASP A 542 -14.74 5.27 10.47
N LEU A 543 -15.50 5.74 11.46
CA LEU A 543 -15.62 7.18 11.70
C LEU A 543 -14.44 7.65 12.55
N VAL A 544 -13.52 8.39 11.93
CA VAL A 544 -12.26 8.84 12.56
C VAL A 544 -12.45 10.15 13.33
N GLY A 545 -13.40 10.98 12.91
CA GLY A 545 -13.71 12.22 13.60
C GLY A 545 -14.70 13.11 12.86
N LEU A 546 -14.99 14.26 13.46
CA LEU A 546 -15.91 15.27 12.94
C LEU A 546 -15.24 16.65 13.01
N ASP A 547 -15.13 17.32 11.87
CA ASP A 547 -14.68 18.72 11.81
C ASP A 547 -15.91 19.62 11.76
N ALA A 548 -16.29 20.12 12.94
CA ALA A 548 -17.43 21.02 13.09
C ALA A 548 -17.22 22.38 12.40
N ALA A 549 -15.97 22.86 12.30
CA ALA A 549 -15.66 24.13 11.67
C ALA A 549 -15.85 24.04 10.14
N ARG A 550 -15.47 22.91 9.55
CA ARG A 550 -15.63 22.63 8.12
C ARG A 550 -16.96 21.94 7.76
N ASN A 551 -17.75 21.55 8.76
CA ASN A 551 -18.97 20.75 8.60
C ASN A 551 -18.72 19.50 7.73
N GLU A 552 -17.75 18.68 8.13
CA GLU A 552 -17.39 17.43 7.45
C GLU A 552 -17.06 16.31 8.44
N ILE A 553 -17.37 15.07 8.07
CA ILE A 553 -16.87 13.89 8.78
C ILE A 553 -15.54 13.44 8.16
N ARG A 554 -14.65 12.91 9.01
CA ARG A 554 -13.47 12.16 8.60
C ARG A 554 -13.82 10.68 8.66
N PHE A 555 -13.93 10.06 7.50
CA PHE A 555 -14.35 8.67 7.35
C PHE A 555 -13.22 7.86 6.72
N ALA A 556 -12.72 6.83 7.41
CA ALA A 556 -11.72 5.92 6.88
C ALA A 556 -12.43 4.72 6.22
N PRO A 557 -12.37 4.57 4.89
CA PRO A 557 -12.90 3.39 4.22
C PRO A 557 -12.28 2.10 4.74
N LEU A 558 -13.01 0.99 4.62
CA LEU A 558 -12.49 -0.31 5.01
C LEU A 558 -11.18 -0.63 4.34
N GLY A 559 -10.28 -1.15 5.15
CA GLY A 559 -9.02 -1.66 4.68
C GLY A 559 -7.81 -0.87 5.13
N GLY A 560 -7.98 0.05 6.09
CA GLY A 560 -6.88 0.86 6.61
C GLY A 560 -6.47 1.96 5.63
N HIS A 561 -7.41 2.46 4.81
CA HIS A 561 -7.19 3.60 3.95
C HIS A 561 -7.13 4.89 4.75
N ALA A 562 -6.48 5.91 4.17
CA ALA A 562 -6.52 7.25 4.72
C ALA A 562 -7.97 7.78 4.80
N ALA A 563 -8.26 8.59 5.82
CA ALA A 563 -9.59 9.13 6.03
C ALA A 563 -9.98 10.10 4.90
N LEU A 564 -11.11 9.84 4.26
CA LEU A 564 -11.80 10.72 3.35
C LEU A 564 -12.53 11.81 4.13
N ARG A 565 -12.59 13.01 3.55
CA ARG A 565 -13.42 14.10 4.03
C ARG A 565 -14.76 14.06 3.32
N ILE A 566 -15.84 13.89 4.08
CA ILE A 566 -17.20 13.86 3.55
C ILE A 566 -17.97 15.05 4.14
N PRO A 567 -18.28 16.08 3.33
CA PRO A 567 -19.06 17.20 3.82
C PRO A 567 -20.44 16.75 4.30
N LEU A 568 -20.89 17.29 5.43
CA LEU A 568 -22.19 16.96 6.01
C LEU A 568 -23.32 17.19 5.02
N ARG A 569 -23.20 18.18 4.11
CA ARG A 569 -24.20 18.45 3.06
C ARG A 569 -24.46 17.29 2.09
N ARG A 570 -23.57 16.31 1.99
CA ARG A 570 -23.74 15.09 1.17
C ARG A 570 -24.13 13.87 2.01
N VAL A 571 -23.92 13.91 3.33
CA VAL A 571 -24.28 12.82 4.24
C VAL A 571 -25.80 12.78 4.45
N ILE A 572 -26.38 11.61 4.26
CA ILE A 572 -27.80 11.35 4.52
C ILE A 572 -27.97 10.81 5.94
N ALA A 573 -27.20 9.78 6.30
CA ALA A 573 -27.22 9.17 7.62
C ALA A 573 -25.91 8.43 7.91
N VAL A 574 -25.61 8.22 9.20
CA VAL A 574 -24.52 7.36 9.68
C VAL A 574 -25.07 6.39 10.72
N THR A 575 -24.90 5.09 10.49
CA THR A 575 -25.30 4.00 11.39
C THR A 575 -24.09 3.19 11.81
N GLY A 576 -24.06 2.61 13.00
CA GLY A 576 -23.04 1.62 13.36
C GLY A 576 -23.15 0.35 12.51
N HIS A 577 -22.02 -0.35 12.36
CA HIS A 577 -21.91 -1.59 11.62
C HIS A 577 -21.37 -2.72 12.51
N PRO A 578 -22.25 -3.51 13.16
CA PRO A 578 -21.83 -4.47 14.18
C PRO A 578 -21.13 -5.74 13.65
N ASP A 579 -21.33 -6.09 12.38
CA ASP A 579 -20.99 -7.42 11.84
C ASP A 579 -19.65 -7.52 11.09
N GLN A 580 -18.78 -6.51 11.16
CA GLN A 580 -17.68 -6.35 10.19
C GLN A 580 -16.31 -6.89 10.62
N HIS A 581 -16.25 -7.81 11.58
CA HIS A 581 -15.01 -8.50 11.94
C HIS A 581 -14.77 -9.81 11.16
N ASP A 582 -15.57 -10.12 10.13
CA ASP A 582 -15.27 -11.22 9.22
C ASP A 582 -14.15 -10.83 8.24
N GLU A 583 -13.06 -11.61 8.24
CA GLU A 583 -11.85 -11.39 7.43
C GLU A 583 -12.13 -11.25 5.92
N ASP A 584 -13.25 -11.79 5.43
CA ASP A 584 -13.66 -11.72 4.02
C ASP A 584 -14.27 -10.36 3.64
N SER A 585 -14.84 -9.62 4.60
CA SER A 585 -15.43 -8.29 4.36
C SER A 585 -14.38 -7.19 4.14
N GLU A 586 -13.13 -7.43 4.56
CA GLU A 586 -12.01 -6.50 4.41
C GLU A 586 -11.33 -6.58 3.03
N LEU A 587 -11.72 -7.54 2.19
CA LEU A 587 -11.23 -7.70 0.82
C LEU A 587 -11.93 -6.78 -0.20
N ASP A 588 -13.11 -6.26 0.15
CA ASP A 588 -13.89 -5.30 -0.64
C ASP A 588 -13.72 -3.89 -0.05
N PRO A 589 -13.62 -2.81 -0.85
CA PRO A 589 -13.68 -1.44 -0.35
C PRO A 589 -14.98 -1.09 0.39
N GLY A 590 -15.98 -1.97 0.40
CA GLY A 590 -17.12 -1.94 1.31
C GLY A 590 -18.14 -0.88 0.93
N TRP A 591 -18.76 -1.00 -0.23
CA TRP A 591 -19.86 -0.11 -0.62
C TRP A 591 -21.01 -0.84 -1.29
N LEU A 592 -22.22 -0.30 -1.13
CA LEU A 592 -23.45 -0.83 -1.71
C LEU A 592 -24.25 0.32 -2.32
N VAL A 593 -24.97 0.05 -3.42
CA VAL A 593 -25.99 0.97 -3.93
C VAL A 593 -27.10 1.05 -2.88
N ALA A 594 -27.40 2.26 -2.40
CA ALA A 594 -28.54 2.46 -1.52
C ALA A 594 -29.80 2.36 -2.37
N ASP A 595 -30.46 1.19 -2.33
CA ASP A 595 -31.79 0.85 -2.89
C ASP A 595 -31.80 -0.06 -4.15
N GLN A 596 -31.73 -1.38 -3.89
CA GLN A 596 -32.59 -2.41 -4.49
C GLN A 596 -33.28 -3.22 -3.37
N THR A 597 -34.01 -2.54 -2.47
CA THR A 597 -34.93 -3.17 -1.51
C THR A 597 -36.20 -2.36 -1.41
#